data_AF-A0A9E5SZA1-F1
#
_entry.id   AF-A0A9E5SZA1-F1
#
_cell.length_a   1.000
_cell.length_b   1.000
_cell.length_c   1.000
_cell.angle_alpha   90.00
_cell.angle_beta   90.00
_cell.angle_gamma   90.00
#
_symmetry.space_group_name_H-M   'P 1'
#
loop_
_entity.id
_entity.type
_entity.pdbx_description
1 polymer ?
#
loop_
_entity_poly.entity_id
_entity_poly.type
_entity_poly.pdbx_seq_one_letter_code
_entity_poly.pdbx_strand_id
1 'polypeptide(L)'
;MRLCFGSYLAVLVSCKAVNVDNKELCEALLHSVAPNFEFTYDGQENADRVREDVSSKLLRCEQNLSKDISDPARTARPAEMAFYFRDNILPMLDRNMSKQIILALKDIIANDPPVKVGKKMQGIDGDTKIELVSGITKSELLPKGDFCFHSFLAGVFLYTVTNTTNRTGKATIKSITDEYILSFTPRIGEITLFEDDEAKRGSLVSAVKESVKYGEEFAENVAGFVVDIINQLTLPSKQDDSLLVTLLSEANGNCLKCGKKLGIPKRGKVPVGNCEIVYLKQSPNEAACGLVVIKR
;
A
#
# COMPACT_ATOMS: atom_id res chain seq x y z
N MET A 1 19.03 -0.06 -13.25
CA MET A 1 18.55 1.03 -12.36
C MET A 1 18.83 0.66 -10.91
N ARG A 2 18.63 1.59 -9.98
CA ARG A 2 18.77 1.38 -8.52
C ARG A 2 17.62 2.08 -7.83
N LEU A 3 16.88 1.34 -7.00
CA LEU A 3 15.90 1.93 -6.10
C LEU A 3 16.63 2.48 -4.87
N CYS A 4 16.44 3.77 -4.64
CA CYS A 4 16.80 4.48 -3.42
C CYS A 4 15.88 5.70 -3.26
N PHE A 5 16.02 6.41 -2.13
CA PHE A 5 15.21 7.60 -1.84
C PHE A 5 15.23 8.62 -3.00
N GLY A 6 16.40 8.93 -3.55
CA GLY A 6 16.55 9.92 -4.63
C GLY A 6 15.90 9.49 -5.94
N SER A 7 16.01 8.21 -6.33
CA SER A 7 15.28 7.70 -7.50
C SER A 7 13.77 7.66 -7.28
N TYR A 8 13.33 7.36 -6.07
CA TYR A 8 11.92 7.37 -5.69
C TYR A 8 11.37 8.80 -5.76
N LEU A 9 12.08 9.76 -5.14
CA LEU A 9 11.73 11.18 -5.16
C LEU A 9 11.77 11.74 -6.59
N ALA A 10 12.73 11.34 -7.43
CA ALA A 10 12.79 11.77 -8.83
C ALA A 10 11.54 11.40 -9.62
N VAL A 11 11.02 10.17 -9.45
CA VAL A 11 9.75 9.75 -10.07
C VAL A 11 8.60 10.64 -9.59
N LEU A 12 8.50 10.88 -8.29
CA LEU A 12 7.43 11.70 -7.73
C LEU A 12 7.53 13.17 -8.15
N VAL A 13 8.73 13.73 -8.22
CA VAL A 13 8.98 15.11 -8.68
C VAL A 13 8.54 15.31 -10.13
N SER A 14 8.81 14.35 -11.02
CA SER A 14 8.30 14.40 -12.40
C SER A 14 6.77 14.21 -12.50
N CYS A 15 6.11 13.79 -11.42
CA CYS A 15 4.66 13.54 -11.38
C CYS A 15 3.95 14.42 -10.34
N LYS A 16 4.59 15.49 -9.85
CA LYS A 16 4.02 16.36 -8.81
C LYS A 16 2.96 17.29 -9.40
N ALA A 17 2.04 17.75 -8.57
CA ALA A 17 1.10 18.78 -8.96
C ALA A 17 1.83 20.10 -9.29
N VAL A 18 1.25 20.92 -10.17
CA VAL A 18 1.89 22.13 -10.73
C VAL A 18 2.41 23.08 -9.65
N ASN A 19 1.68 23.24 -8.53
CA ASN A 19 1.98 24.21 -7.48
C ASN A 19 2.76 23.63 -6.29
N VAL A 20 3.34 22.43 -6.43
CA VAL A 20 4.10 21.79 -5.35
C VAL A 20 5.58 21.96 -5.59
N ASP A 21 6.33 22.46 -4.60
CA ASP A 21 7.78 22.54 -4.71
C ASP A 21 8.45 21.20 -4.39
N ASN A 22 9.62 20.96 -5.01
CA ASN A 22 10.41 19.74 -4.74
C ASN A 22 10.81 19.62 -3.26
N LYS A 23 11.10 20.76 -2.62
CA LYS A 23 11.48 20.82 -1.20
C LYS A 23 10.30 20.49 -0.28
N GLU A 24 9.11 20.96 -0.62
CA GLU A 24 7.88 20.68 0.14
C GLU A 24 7.51 19.20 0.04
N LEU A 25 7.55 18.62 -1.16
CA LEU A 25 7.29 17.19 -1.35
C LEU A 25 8.34 16.32 -0.62
N CYS A 26 9.62 16.69 -0.70
CA CYS A 26 10.68 16.00 0.01
C CYS A 26 10.47 16.07 1.54
N GLU A 27 10.18 17.26 2.07
CA GLU A 27 9.89 17.47 3.49
C GLU A 27 8.70 16.63 3.96
N ALA A 28 7.56 16.68 3.27
CA ALA A 28 6.37 15.90 3.61
C ALA A 28 6.68 14.38 3.64
N LEU A 29 7.48 13.89 2.69
CA LEU A 29 7.94 12.49 2.71
C LEU A 29 8.77 12.18 3.95
N LEU A 30 9.72 13.04 4.33
CA LEU A 30 10.54 12.82 5.52
C LEU A 30 9.72 12.88 6.82
N HIS A 31 8.78 13.81 6.91
CA HIS A 31 7.87 13.95 8.06
C HIS A 31 6.92 12.78 8.24
N SER A 32 6.65 12.00 7.19
CA SER A 32 5.85 10.77 7.33
C SER A 32 6.46 9.77 8.32
N VAL A 33 7.80 9.68 8.40
CA VAL A 33 8.52 8.79 9.33
C VAL A 33 9.12 9.51 10.53
N ALA A 34 9.41 10.80 10.40
CA ALA A 34 10.02 11.62 11.43
C ALA A 34 9.30 12.98 11.52
N PRO A 35 8.11 13.05 12.18
CA PRO A 35 7.28 14.26 12.20
C PRO A 35 7.97 15.48 12.82
N ASN A 36 8.92 15.26 13.73
CA ASN A 36 9.67 16.31 14.41
C ASN A 36 11.03 16.59 13.75
N PHE A 37 11.27 16.08 12.55
CA PHE A 37 12.52 16.32 11.85
C PHE A 37 12.59 17.78 11.39
N GLU A 38 13.64 18.47 11.81
CA GLU A 38 13.93 19.82 11.38
C GLU A 38 15.20 19.85 10.51
N PHE A 39 15.13 20.61 9.44
CA PHE A 39 16.26 20.89 8.58
C PHE A 39 17.21 21.87 9.28
N THR A 40 18.14 21.36 10.09
CA THR A 40 19.11 22.16 10.84
C THR A 40 20.55 21.94 10.36
N TYR A 41 21.34 23.02 10.33
CA TYR A 41 22.79 22.99 10.22
C TYR A 41 23.39 24.00 11.20
N ASP A 42 24.46 23.60 11.89
CA ASP A 42 25.21 24.51 12.75
C ASP A 42 25.71 25.73 11.94
N GLY A 43 25.32 26.93 12.38
CA GLY A 43 25.81 28.19 11.83
C GLY A 43 25.07 28.75 10.61
N GLN A 44 23.92 28.21 10.20
CA GLN A 44 23.07 28.81 9.16
C GLN A 44 21.79 29.43 9.74
N GLU A 45 21.56 30.72 9.48
CA GLU A 45 20.39 31.46 9.98
C GLU A 45 19.11 31.24 9.16
N ASN A 46 19.20 30.73 7.91
CA ASN A 46 18.05 30.61 7.02
C ASN A 46 17.64 29.15 6.79
N ALA A 47 16.64 28.69 7.55
CA ALA A 47 16.08 27.35 7.50
C ALA A 47 15.56 26.96 6.09
N ASP A 48 15.03 27.90 5.31
CA ASP A 48 14.52 27.60 3.97
C ASP A 48 15.64 27.20 3.00
N ARG A 49 16.79 27.88 3.08
CA ARG A 49 17.98 27.53 2.28
C ARG A 49 18.56 26.19 2.69
N VAL A 50 18.58 25.87 3.99
CA VAL A 50 19.00 24.57 4.50
C VAL A 50 18.11 23.48 3.93
N ARG A 51 16.79 23.65 4.03
CA ARG A 51 15.79 22.72 3.51
C ARG A 51 15.96 22.49 2.01
N GLU A 52 16.16 23.54 1.23
CA GLU A 52 16.38 23.45 -0.22
C GLU A 52 17.66 22.66 -0.54
N ASP A 53 18.78 22.97 0.10
CA ASP A 53 20.06 22.29 -0.13
C ASP A 53 19.99 20.80 0.24
N VAL A 54 19.40 20.46 1.39
CA VAL A 54 19.24 19.07 1.83
C VAL A 54 18.36 18.29 0.87
N SER A 55 17.21 18.85 0.49
CA SER A 55 16.28 18.23 -0.48
C SER A 55 16.95 18.02 -1.83
N SER A 56 17.69 19.01 -2.30
CA SER A 56 18.42 18.96 -3.56
C SER A 56 19.52 17.89 -3.56
N LYS A 57 20.31 17.80 -2.48
CA LYS A 57 21.36 16.77 -2.32
C LYS A 57 20.76 15.36 -2.17
N LEU A 58 19.61 15.21 -1.52
CA LEU A 58 18.90 13.92 -1.43
C LEU A 58 18.38 13.49 -2.81
N LEU A 59 17.70 14.38 -3.54
CA LEU A 59 17.23 14.13 -4.90
C LEU A 59 18.40 13.75 -5.84
N ARG A 60 19.51 14.49 -5.77
CA ARG A 60 20.72 14.22 -6.59
C ARG A 60 21.53 13.00 -6.15
N CYS A 61 21.08 12.26 -5.14
CA CYS A 61 21.81 11.11 -4.59
C CYS A 61 23.22 11.49 -4.09
N GLU A 62 23.42 12.75 -3.67
CA GLU A 62 24.70 13.29 -3.19
C GLU A 62 24.89 13.11 -1.68
N GLN A 63 23.83 12.74 -0.96
CA GLN A 63 23.89 12.38 0.45
C GLN A 63 22.90 11.26 0.79
N ASN A 64 23.16 10.57 1.90
CA ASN A 64 22.21 9.64 2.50
C ASN A 64 21.24 10.39 3.40
N LEU A 65 20.12 9.74 3.72
CA LEU A 65 19.22 10.19 4.77
C LEU A 65 19.94 10.22 6.12
N SER A 66 19.60 11.18 6.97
CA SER A 66 20.09 11.23 8.36
C SER A 66 19.62 10.01 9.15
N LYS A 67 20.30 9.71 10.25
CA LYS A 67 19.82 8.75 11.25
C LYS A 67 18.52 9.21 11.89
N ASP A 68 18.33 10.53 12.03
CA ASP A 68 17.09 11.11 12.58
C ASP A 68 15.87 10.85 11.69
N ILE A 69 16.08 10.40 10.44
CA ILE A 69 15.02 9.90 9.56
C ILE A 69 14.99 8.37 9.55
N SER A 70 16.15 7.75 9.32
CA SER A 70 16.23 6.31 9.06
C SER A 70 16.01 5.46 10.30
N ASP A 71 16.29 5.96 11.51
CA ASP A 71 16.02 5.24 12.76
C ASP A 71 14.51 5.23 13.09
N PRO A 72 13.78 6.38 13.09
CA PRO A 72 12.32 6.37 13.24
C PRO A 72 11.60 5.51 12.19
N ALA A 73 12.07 5.54 10.93
CA ALA A 73 11.50 4.75 9.85
C ALA A 73 11.55 3.23 10.12
N ARG A 74 12.55 2.71 10.85
CA ARG A 74 12.63 1.28 11.18
C ARG A 74 11.58 0.82 12.18
N THR A 75 11.05 1.75 12.96
CA THR A 75 10.02 1.51 13.97
C THR A 75 8.65 2.03 13.55
N ALA A 76 8.55 2.68 12.39
CA ALA A 76 7.30 3.22 11.87
C ALA A 76 6.31 2.10 11.58
N ARG A 77 5.02 2.37 11.84
CA ARG A 77 3.93 1.43 11.55
C ARG A 77 3.51 1.59 10.09
N PRO A 78 3.62 0.54 9.25
CA PRO A 78 3.31 0.66 7.82
C PRO A 78 1.88 1.13 7.51
N ALA A 79 0.89 0.76 8.32
CA ALA A 79 -0.49 1.22 8.16
C ALA A 79 -0.63 2.73 8.41
N GLU A 80 -0.01 3.26 9.47
CA GLU A 80 0.00 4.71 9.78
C GLU A 80 0.69 5.51 8.67
N MET A 81 1.75 4.95 8.10
CA MET A 81 2.42 5.50 6.92
C MET A 81 1.49 5.56 5.70
N ALA A 82 0.73 4.50 5.43
CA ALA A 82 -0.23 4.49 4.33
C ALA A 82 -1.31 5.57 4.49
N PHE A 83 -1.77 5.83 5.73
CA PHE A 83 -2.67 6.95 6.05
C PHE A 83 -2.05 8.30 5.76
N TYR A 84 -0.84 8.52 6.27
CA TYR A 84 -0.13 9.77 6.03
C TYR A 84 0.03 10.03 4.52
N PHE A 85 0.39 9.00 3.75
CA PHE A 85 0.53 9.10 2.30
C PHE A 85 -0.76 9.47 1.60
N ARG A 86 -1.88 8.86 2.00
CA ARG A 86 -3.20 9.18 1.46
C ARG A 86 -3.56 10.64 1.69
N ASP A 87 -3.34 11.14 2.90
CA ASP A 87 -3.89 12.42 3.32
C ASP A 87 -2.93 13.60 3.03
N ASN A 88 -1.61 13.36 2.99
CA ASN A 88 -0.61 14.42 2.85
C ASN A 88 0.22 14.31 1.55
N ILE A 89 0.52 13.11 1.05
CA ILE A 89 1.37 12.94 -0.13
C ILE A 89 0.57 12.90 -1.42
N LEU A 90 -0.52 12.12 -1.48
CA LEU A 90 -1.34 12.03 -2.70
C LEU A 90 -1.88 13.38 -3.19
N PRO A 91 -2.31 14.32 -2.33
CA PRO A 91 -2.73 15.66 -2.78
C PRO A 91 -1.62 16.46 -3.47
N MET A 92 -0.35 16.12 -3.23
CA MET A 92 0.81 16.79 -3.81
C MET A 92 1.22 16.22 -5.18
N LEU A 93 0.56 15.14 -5.64
CA LEU A 93 0.86 14.45 -6.89
C LEU A 93 -0.23 14.73 -7.94
N ASP A 94 0.14 14.70 -9.22
CA ASP A 94 -0.84 14.69 -10.31
C ASP A 94 -1.61 13.36 -10.30
N ARG A 95 -2.91 13.45 -10.03
CA ARG A 95 -3.81 12.28 -9.98
C ARG A 95 -3.81 11.49 -11.29
N ASN A 96 -3.58 12.14 -12.43
CA ASN A 96 -3.55 11.50 -13.75
C ASN A 96 -2.28 10.68 -13.99
N MET A 97 -1.26 10.84 -13.13
CA MET A 97 0.04 10.17 -13.25
C MET A 97 0.16 8.96 -12.31
N SER A 98 -0.87 8.64 -11.53
CA SER A 98 -0.82 7.59 -10.50
C SER A 98 -0.36 6.23 -11.05
N LYS A 99 -0.84 5.84 -12.24
CA LYS A 99 -0.48 4.56 -12.86
C LYS A 99 0.93 4.58 -13.44
N GLN A 100 1.35 5.71 -14.00
CA GLN A 100 2.69 5.94 -14.52
C GLN A 100 3.72 5.88 -13.40
N ILE A 101 3.42 6.45 -12.23
CA ILE A 101 4.25 6.34 -11.03
C ILE A 101 4.45 4.87 -10.63
N ILE A 102 3.37 4.09 -10.56
CA ILE A 102 3.47 2.65 -10.24
C ILE A 102 4.35 1.93 -11.27
N LEU A 103 4.12 2.16 -12.56
CA LEU A 103 4.88 1.51 -13.64
C LEU A 103 6.37 1.90 -13.61
N ALA A 104 6.69 3.18 -13.39
CA ALA A 104 8.06 3.66 -13.28
C ALA A 104 8.78 3.03 -12.07
N LEU A 105 8.12 2.98 -10.90
CA LEU A 105 8.71 2.33 -9.72
C LEU A 105 8.87 0.82 -9.91
N LYS A 106 7.89 0.14 -10.54
CA LYS A 106 8.03 -1.27 -10.92
C LYS A 106 9.20 -1.50 -11.87
N ASP A 107 9.40 -0.63 -12.86
CA ASP A 107 10.51 -0.71 -13.80
C ASP A 107 11.87 -0.52 -13.11
N ILE A 108 11.99 0.47 -12.22
CA ILE A 108 13.20 0.66 -11.40
C ILE A 108 13.50 -0.59 -10.56
N ILE A 109 12.49 -1.15 -9.89
CA ILE A 109 12.61 -2.36 -9.05
C ILE A 109 13.01 -3.58 -9.89
N ALA A 110 12.38 -3.77 -11.05
CA ALA A 110 12.70 -4.85 -11.98
C ALA A 110 14.17 -4.77 -12.40
N ASN A 111 14.63 -3.57 -12.74
CA ASN A 111 15.97 -3.29 -13.22
C ASN A 111 17.00 -3.01 -12.11
N ASP A 112 16.71 -3.36 -10.85
CA ASP A 112 17.64 -3.28 -9.72
C ASP A 112 18.09 -4.68 -9.24
N PRO A 113 18.95 -5.38 -10.01
CA PRO A 113 19.38 -6.73 -9.66
C PRO A 113 20.39 -6.74 -8.51
N PRO A 114 20.44 -7.83 -7.73
CA PRO A 114 21.45 -8.00 -6.69
C PRO A 114 22.84 -8.07 -7.33
N VAL A 115 23.75 -7.23 -6.88
CA VAL A 115 25.16 -7.24 -7.27
C VAL A 115 26.06 -7.17 -6.04
N LYS A 116 27.23 -7.79 -6.14
CA LYS A 116 28.24 -7.72 -5.09
C LYS A 116 29.12 -6.49 -5.30
N VAL A 117 29.09 -5.55 -4.35
CA VAL A 117 29.97 -4.37 -4.32
C VAL A 117 30.87 -4.48 -3.09
N GLY A 118 32.12 -4.88 -3.31
CA GLY A 118 33.06 -5.20 -2.23
C GLY A 118 32.54 -6.36 -1.37
N LYS A 119 32.31 -6.10 -0.08
CA LYS A 119 31.79 -7.09 0.88
C LYS A 119 30.27 -7.07 1.05
N LYS A 120 29.56 -6.15 0.40
CA LYS A 120 28.11 -5.96 0.57
C LYS A 120 27.38 -6.35 -0.71
N MET A 121 26.19 -6.93 -0.56
CA MET A 121 25.23 -7.04 -1.64
C MET A 121 24.46 -5.72 -1.75
N GLN A 122 24.25 -5.26 -2.97
CA GLN A 122 23.41 -4.10 -3.30
C GLN A 122 22.35 -4.53 -4.31
N GLY A 123 21.22 -3.83 -4.34
CA GLY A 123 20.08 -4.17 -5.19
C GLY A 123 19.11 -5.14 -4.54
N ILE A 124 18.17 -5.65 -5.33
CA ILE A 124 16.95 -6.28 -4.81
C ILE A 124 16.82 -7.69 -5.36
N ASP A 125 16.86 -8.68 -4.48
CA ASP A 125 16.56 -10.08 -4.79
C ASP A 125 15.04 -10.30 -4.92
N GLY A 126 14.63 -11.37 -5.59
CA GLY A 126 13.23 -11.69 -5.85
C GLY A 126 12.40 -11.90 -4.58
N ASP A 127 12.97 -12.49 -3.54
CA ASP A 127 12.32 -12.75 -2.24
C ASP A 127 12.31 -11.54 -1.29
N THR A 128 12.97 -10.45 -1.68
CA THR A 128 13.03 -9.24 -0.86
C THR A 128 11.67 -8.55 -0.82
N LYS A 129 11.14 -8.32 0.38
CA LYS A 129 9.95 -7.49 0.61
C LYS A 129 10.27 -6.04 0.28
N ILE A 130 9.63 -5.49 -0.76
CA ILE A 130 9.88 -4.14 -1.25
C ILE A 130 8.72 -3.17 -1.01
N GLU A 131 7.52 -3.69 -0.74
CA GLU A 131 6.32 -2.93 -0.45
C GLU A 131 5.92 -3.36 0.97
N LEU A 132 6.36 -2.56 1.94
CA LEU A 132 6.34 -2.94 3.35
C LEU A 132 4.97 -2.78 4.02
N VAL A 133 3.98 -2.16 3.38
CA VAL A 133 2.61 -2.07 3.93
C VAL A 133 1.90 -3.40 3.78
N SER A 134 1.88 -3.98 2.58
CA SER A 134 1.25 -5.29 2.32
C SER A 134 2.23 -6.45 2.42
N GLY A 135 3.53 -6.16 2.58
CA GLY A 135 4.59 -7.16 2.73
C GLY A 135 4.93 -7.92 1.44
N ILE A 136 4.70 -7.30 0.28
CA ILE A 136 4.87 -7.91 -1.05
C ILE A 136 6.36 -7.97 -1.42
N THR A 137 6.79 -9.12 -1.93
CA THR A 137 8.16 -9.34 -2.45
C THR A 137 8.33 -8.80 -3.87
N LYS A 138 9.58 -8.61 -4.31
CA LYS A 138 9.87 -8.20 -5.69
C LYS A 138 9.25 -9.16 -6.71
N SER A 139 9.40 -10.47 -6.51
CA SER A 139 8.84 -11.49 -7.41
C SER A 139 7.31 -11.44 -7.51
N GLU A 140 6.61 -11.11 -6.41
CA GLU A 140 5.16 -10.96 -6.39
C GLU A 140 4.70 -9.60 -6.97
N LEU A 141 5.48 -8.53 -6.78
CA LEU A 141 5.15 -7.19 -7.26
C LEU A 141 5.16 -7.11 -8.78
N LEU A 142 6.17 -7.69 -9.43
CA LEU A 142 6.37 -7.54 -10.87
C LEU A 142 5.16 -7.98 -11.72
N PRO A 143 4.53 -9.15 -11.50
CA PRO A 143 3.34 -9.55 -12.25
C PRO A 143 2.03 -8.91 -11.75
N LYS A 144 2.02 -8.25 -10.58
CA LYS A 144 0.81 -7.67 -9.98
C LYS A 144 0.32 -6.46 -10.80
N GLY A 145 -0.99 -6.45 -11.09
CA GLY A 145 -1.68 -5.35 -11.79
C GLY A 145 -2.56 -4.49 -10.89
N ASP A 146 -3.03 -5.02 -9.76
CA ASP A 146 -3.98 -4.30 -8.90
C ASP A 146 -3.28 -3.71 -7.68
N PHE A 147 -3.50 -2.42 -7.42
CA PHE A 147 -2.85 -1.68 -6.34
C PHE A 147 -3.79 -0.77 -5.56
N CYS A 148 -3.62 -0.72 -4.24
CA CYS A 148 -3.97 0.47 -3.48
C CYS A 148 -2.81 1.47 -3.60
N PHE A 149 -3.08 2.64 -4.17
CA PHE A 149 -2.02 3.57 -4.58
C PHE A 149 -1.23 4.15 -3.39
N HIS A 150 -1.92 4.63 -2.34
CA HIS A 150 -1.24 5.19 -1.17
C HIS A 150 -0.43 4.13 -0.42
N SER A 151 -0.97 2.92 -0.26
CA SER A 151 -0.27 1.81 0.42
C SER A 151 0.97 1.39 -0.35
N PHE A 152 0.87 1.26 -1.68
CA PHE A 152 2.02 0.97 -2.54
C PHE A 152 3.13 2.02 -2.40
N LEU A 153 2.79 3.31 -2.50
CA LEU A 153 3.79 4.39 -2.36
C LEU A 153 4.44 4.37 -0.97
N ALA A 154 3.63 4.28 0.08
CA ALA A 154 4.12 4.27 1.46
C ALA A 154 5.08 3.12 1.74
N GLY A 155 4.79 1.91 1.25
CA GLY A 155 5.64 0.76 1.52
C GLY A 155 6.92 0.74 0.70
N VAL A 156 6.87 1.16 -0.57
CA VAL A 156 8.10 1.34 -1.38
C VAL A 156 8.96 2.44 -0.78
N PHE A 157 8.34 3.56 -0.35
CA PHE A 157 9.04 4.61 0.38
C PHE A 157 9.73 4.08 1.63
N LEU A 158 8.99 3.36 2.48
CA LEU A 158 9.51 2.79 3.72
C LEU A 158 10.70 1.86 3.45
N TYR A 159 10.63 1.05 2.37
CA TYR A 159 11.77 0.25 1.92
C TYR A 159 12.96 1.13 1.54
N THR A 160 12.75 2.20 0.76
CA THR A 160 13.86 3.07 0.34
C THR A 160 14.58 3.72 1.51
N VAL A 161 13.86 4.17 2.55
CA VAL A 161 14.44 4.86 3.71
C VAL A 161 15.15 3.91 4.68
N THR A 162 14.74 2.63 4.74
CA THR A 162 15.27 1.65 5.71
C THR A 162 16.32 0.69 5.12
N ASN A 163 16.20 0.33 3.84
CA ASN A 163 16.94 -0.79 3.24
C ASN A 163 17.91 -0.37 2.12
N THR A 164 17.96 0.90 1.74
CA THR A 164 18.77 1.37 0.60
C THR A 164 19.83 2.38 1.01
N THR A 165 20.82 2.58 0.14
CA THR A 165 21.80 3.67 0.26
C THR A 165 21.53 4.68 -0.84
N ASN A 166 21.26 5.93 -0.49
CA ASN A 166 20.89 6.93 -1.49
C ASN A 166 22.02 7.24 -2.48
N ARG A 167 23.28 7.16 -2.03
CA ARG A 167 24.48 7.44 -2.86
C ARG A 167 24.64 6.56 -4.10
N THR A 168 23.93 5.43 -4.20
CA THR A 168 24.04 4.52 -5.34
C THR A 168 23.09 4.88 -6.49
N GLY A 169 22.15 5.82 -6.28
CA GLY A 169 21.12 6.19 -7.27
C GLY A 169 21.57 7.17 -8.36
N LYS A 170 22.78 7.73 -8.29
CA LYS A 170 23.21 8.86 -9.15
C LYS A 170 23.12 8.59 -10.65
N ALA A 171 23.38 7.35 -11.10
CA ALA A 171 23.21 6.99 -12.50
C ALA A 171 21.72 6.84 -12.88
N THR A 172 20.90 6.33 -11.97
CA THR A 172 19.46 6.10 -12.16
C THR A 172 18.68 7.40 -12.28
N ILE A 173 18.96 8.39 -11.42
CA ILE A 173 18.24 9.66 -11.46
C ILE A 173 18.44 10.43 -12.76
N LYS A 174 19.57 10.22 -13.46
CA LYS A 174 19.84 10.85 -14.76
C LYS A 174 18.94 10.32 -15.88
N SER A 175 18.42 9.10 -15.73
CA SER A 175 17.49 8.50 -16.70
C SER A 175 16.03 8.72 -16.37
N ILE A 176 15.70 9.24 -15.17
CA ILE A 176 14.34 9.56 -14.79
C ILE A 176 14.05 10.98 -15.28
N THR A 177 13.57 11.08 -16.52
CA THR A 177 13.10 12.32 -17.15
C THR A 177 11.59 12.27 -17.36
N ASP A 178 10.99 13.39 -17.78
CA ASP A 178 9.58 13.43 -18.11
C ASP A 178 9.25 12.48 -19.28
N GLU A 179 10.16 12.33 -20.26
CA GLU A 179 10.03 11.35 -21.34
C GLU A 179 10.04 9.91 -20.82
N TYR A 180 10.90 9.61 -19.83
CA TYR A 180 10.91 8.30 -19.19
C TYR A 180 9.56 8.00 -18.54
N ILE A 181 8.99 8.94 -17.79
CA ILE A 181 7.67 8.77 -17.16
C ILE A 181 6.57 8.61 -18.21
N LEU A 182 6.55 9.47 -19.23
CA LEU A 182 5.53 9.45 -20.28
C LEU A 182 5.63 8.21 -21.17
N SER A 183 6.79 7.56 -21.24
CA SER A 183 6.97 6.29 -21.97
C SER A 183 6.08 5.15 -21.46
N PHE A 184 5.57 5.24 -20.21
CA PHE A 184 4.66 4.26 -19.63
C PHE A 184 3.18 4.46 -20.02
N THR A 185 2.83 5.55 -20.71
CA THR A 185 1.44 5.85 -21.11
C THR A 185 0.74 4.69 -21.83
N PRO A 186 1.36 3.96 -22.78
CA PRO A 186 0.71 2.83 -23.45
C PRO A 186 0.37 1.66 -22.53
N ARG A 187 0.98 1.60 -21.33
CA ARG A 187 0.90 0.48 -20.38
C ARG A 187 0.00 0.76 -19.18
N ILE A 188 -0.61 1.94 -19.08
CA ILE A 188 -1.48 2.29 -17.95
C ILE A 188 -2.70 1.35 -17.81
N GLY A 189 -3.09 0.65 -18.88
CA GLY A 189 -4.13 -0.38 -18.84
C GLY A 189 -3.75 -1.64 -18.06
N GLU A 190 -2.45 -1.87 -17.80
CA GLU A 190 -1.96 -2.98 -16.97
C GLU A 190 -2.24 -2.77 -15.47
N ILE A 191 -2.59 -1.54 -15.07
CA ILE A 191 -2.74 -1.15 -13.67
C ILE A 191 -4.20 -0.84 -13.33
N THR A 192 -4.74 -1.57 -12.34
CA THR A 192 -6.02 -1.28 -11.70
C THR A 192 -5.76 -0.64 -10.34
N LEU A 193 -6.46 0.46 -10.05
CA LEU A 193 -6.44 1.08 -8.74
C LEU A 193 -7.72 0.74 -7.99
N PHE A 194 -7.59 0.32 -6.73
CA PHE A 194 -8.71 0.12 -5.83
C PHE A 194 -8.53 0.94 -4.55
N GLU A 195 -9.65 1.26 -3.90
CA GLU A 195 -9.62 1.91 -2.58
C GLU A 195 -9.39 0.86 -1.50
N ASP A 196 -8.66 1.24 -0.46
CA ASP A 196 -8.41 0.39 0.69
C ASP A 196 -9.53 0.56 1.72
N ASP A 197 -10.35 -0.48 1.88
CA ASP A 197 -11.44 -0.52 2.86
C ASP A 197 -10.90 -0.55 4.30
N GLU A 198 -9.68 -1.10 4.53
CA GLU A 198 -9.00 -0.99 5.83
C GLU A 198 -8.51 0.43 6.07
N ALA A 199 -8.20 1.17 5.01
CA ALA A 199 -7.78 2.54 5.16
C ALA A 199 -8.91 3.48 5.60
N LYS A 200 -10.12 3.31 5.05
CA LYS A 200 -11.31 4.02 5.56
C LYS A 200 -11.51 3.75 7.05
N ARG A 201 -11.28 2.51 7.48
CA ARG A 201 -11.41 2.09 8.88
C ARG A 201 -10.36 2.70 9.80
N GLY A 202 -9.08 2.68 9.43
CA GLY A 202 -8.03 3.29 10.26
C GLY A 202 -8.17 4.80 10.39
N SER A 203 -8.60 5.48 9.32
CA SER A 203 -8.95 6.91 9.35
C SER A 203 -10.11 7.19 10.32
N LEU A 204 -11.17 6.36 10.31
CA LEU A 204 -12.27 6.47 11.27
C LEU A 204 -11.80 6.22 12.72
N VAL A 205 -10.97 5.22 12.96
CA VAL A 205 -10.44 4.92 14.30
C VAL A 205 -9.56 6.06 14.82
N SER A 206 -8.71 6.65 13.96
CA SER A 206 -7.87 7.80 14.34
C SER A 206 -8.71 9.05 14.61
N ALA A 207 -9.70 9.35 13.77
CA ALA A 207 -10.63 10.47 14.00
C ALA A 207 -11.42 10.32 15.30
N VAL A 208 -11.87 9.09 15.62
CA VAL A 208 -12.50 8.78 16.90
C VAL A 208 -11.51 8.98 18.06
N LYS A 209 -10.25 8.56 17.95
CA LYS A 209 -9.24 8.78 19.00
C LYS A 209 -8.86 10.25 19.19
N GLU A 210 -8.84 11.06 18.12
CA GLU A 210 -8.52 12.48 18.19
C GLU A 210 -9.66 13.31 18.80
N SER A 211 -10.91 12.98 18.48
CA SER A 211 -12.09 13.64 19.07
C SER A 211 -12.21 13.42 20.59
N VAL A 212 -11.62 12.35 21.12
CA VAL A 212 -11.62 12.04 22.56
C VAL A 212 -10.69 12.95 23.37
N LYS A 213 -9.61 13.49 22.77
CA LYS A 213 -8.68 14.40 23.48
C LYS A 213 -9.32 15.72 23.91
N TYR A 214 -10.55 16.02 23.48
CA TYR A 214 -11.25 17.27 23.73
C TYR A 214 -12.54 17.14 24.57
N GLY A 215 -12.90 15.95 25.10
CA GLY A 215 -14.16 15.74 25.81
C GLY A 215 -14.01 14.93 27.09
N GLU A 216 -14.73 15.35 28.15
CA GLU A 216 -14.81 14.76 29.49
C GLU A 216 -14.95 13.22 29.49
N GLU A 217 -14.60 12.60 30.63
CA GLU A 217 -14.53 11.16 30.97
C GLU A 217 -15.66 10.25 30.45
N PHE A 218 -16.83 10.80 30.10
CA PHE A 218 -17.92 10.11 29.44
C PHE A 218 -17.62 9.75 27.97
N ALA A 219 -16.86 10.59 27.25
CA ALA A 219 -16.50 10.41 25.84
C ALA A 219 -15.49 9.26 25.63
N GLU A 220 -14.59 9.02 26.59
CA GLU A 220 -13.59 7.95 26.52
C GLU A 220 -14.23 6.55 26.49
N ASN A 221 -15.24 6.31 27.33
CA ASN A 221 -15.94 5.02 27.38
C ASN A 221 -16.75 4.75 26.10
N VAL A 222 -17.38 5.77 25.53
CA VAL A 222 -18.15 5.65 24.28
C VAL A 222 -17.22 5.45 23.08
N ALA A 223 -16.10 6.18 23.03
CA ALA A 223 -15.14 6.02 21.96
C ALA A 223 -14.42 4.67 22.01
N GLY A 224 -14.08 4.17 23.20
CA GLY A 224 -13.56 2.81 23.39
C GLY A 224 -14.54 1.77 22.85
N PHE A 225 -15.83 1.90 23.19
CA PHE A 225 -16.88 1.02 22.69
C PHE A 225 -17.07 1.10 21.17
N VAL A 226 -17.02 2.29 20.58
CA VAL A 226 -17.13 2.47 19.11
C VAL A 226 -15.91 1.91 18.39
N VAL A 227 -14.70 2.11 18.92
CA VAL A 227 -13.47 1.50 18.40
C VAL A 227 -13.55 -0.02 18.50
N ASP A 228 -14.06 -0.56 19.60
CA ASP A 228 -14.27 -2.00 19.77
C ASP A 228 -15.32 -2.56 18.81
N ILE A 229 -16.43 -1.86 18.57
CA ILE A 229 -17.40 -2.26 17.54
C ILE A 229 -16.78 -2.21 16.15
N ILE A 230 -16.04 -1.16 15.82
CA ILE A 230 -15.32 -1.07 14.56
C ILE A 230 -14.39 -2.28 14.45
N ASN A 231 -13.57 -2.58 15.46
CA ASN A 231 -12.67 -3.73 15.45
C ASN A 231 -13.40 -5.09 15.39
N GLN A 232 -14.55 -5.24 16.06
CA GLN A 232 -15.39 -6.45 16.04
C GLN A 232 -16.04 -6.68 14.68
N LEU A 233 -16.26 -5.64 13.89
CA LEU A 233 -16.69 -5.76 12.49
C LEU A 233 -15.59 -6.37 11.59
N THR A 234 -14.37 -6.65 12.09
CA THR A 234 -13.33 -7.44 11.39
C THR A 234 -12.65 -8.47 12.30
N LEU A 235 -13.29 -9.61 12.50
CA LEU A 235 -12.57 -10.88 12.51
C LEU A 235 -12.97 -11.67 11.26
N PRO A 236 -12.03 -12.02 10.36
CA PRO A 236 -12.37 -12.74 9.14
C PRO A 236 -12.46 -14.27 9.36
N SER A 237 -13.24 -14.90 8.47
CA SER A 237 -13.18 -16.32 8.07
C SER A 237 -13.48 -17.43 9.09
N LYS A 238 -14.63 -17.37 9.78
CA LYS A 238 -15.41 -18.60 9.89
C LYS A 238 -16.55 -18.50 8.90
N GLN A 239 -16.61 -19.45 7.98
CA GLN A 239 -17.79 -19.72 7.19
C GLN A 239 -18.99 -19.59 8.12
N ASP A 240 -19.96 -18.75 7.78
CA ASP A 240 -21.23 -18.74 8.49
C ASP A 240 -21.89 -20.10 8.19
N ASP A 241 -21.58 -21.08 9.04
CA ASP A 241 -22.27 -22.37 9.06
C ASP A 241 -23.79 -22.14 9.16
N SER A 242 -24.20 -21.02 9.78
CA SER A 242 -25.58 -20.54 9.80
C SER A 242 -26.15 -20.27 8.40
N LEU A 243 -25.39 -19.60 7.54
CA LEU A 243 -25.84 -19.21 6.19
C LEU A 243 -25.78 -20.41 5.22
N LEU A 244 -24.79 -21.30 5.40
CA LEU A 244 -24.73 -22.61 4.73
C LEU A 244 -25.89 -23.54 5.15
N VAL A 245 -26.22 -23.61 6.44
CA VAL A 245 -27.33 -24.41 6.96
C VAL A 245 -28.68 -23.84 6.49
N THR A 246 -28.80 -22.52 6.41
CA THR A 246 -30.01 -21.86 5.89
C THR A 246 -30.20 -22.18 4.41
N LEU A 247 -29.17 -22.03 3.58
CA LEU A 247 -29.22 -22.35 2.15
C LEU A 247 -29.44 -23.85 1.88
N LEU A 248 -28.89 -24.74 2.70
CA LEU A 248 -29.14 -26.19 2.62
C LEU A 248 -30.58 -26.54 3.02
N SER A 249 -31.15 -25.82 3.99
CA SER A 249 -32.54 -26.00 4.42
C SER A 249 -33.52 -25.47 3.37
N GLU A 250 -33.23 -24.32 2.76
CA GLU A 250 -34.02 -23.75 1.66
C GLU A 250 -33.95 -24.61 0.40
N ALA A 251 -32.79 -25.20 0.09
CA ALA A 251 -32.64 -26.15 -1.01
C ALA A 251 -33.15 -27.57 -0.68
N ASN A 252 -33.75 -27.77 0.50
CA ASN A 252 -34.26 -29.05 1.02
C ASN A 252 -33.23 -30.20 0.91
N GLY A 253 -31.96 -29.88 1.11
CA GLY A 253 -30.84 -30.82 0.99
C GLY A 253 -30.59 -31.33 -0.43
N ASN A 254 -30.96 -30.60 -1.49
CA ASN A 254 -30.71 -30.96 -2.89
C ASN A 254 -29.85 -29.91 -3.61
N CYS A 255 -29.02 -30.35 -4.54
CA CYS A 255 -28.29 -29.48 -5.45
C CYS A 255 -29.26 -28.86 -6.46
N LEU A 256 -29.36 -27.54 -6.50
CA LEU A 256 -30.29 -26.81 -7.39
C LEU A 256 -29.97 -26.98 -8.89
N LYS A 257 -28.76 -27.43 -9.24
CA LYS A 257 -28.32 -27.62 -10.63
C LYS A 257 -28.55 -29.03 -11.16
N CYS A 258 -28.37 -30.05 -10.33
CA CYS A 258 -28.47 -31.45 -10.77
C CYS A 258 -29.53 -32.27 -10.00
N GLY A 259 -30.23 -31.66 -9.04
CA GLY A 259 -31.27 -32.29 -8.24
C GLY A 259 -30.78 -33.35 -7.24
N LYS A 260 -29.48 -33.62 -7.16
CA LYS A 260 -28.93 -34.66 -6.28
C LYS A 260 -28.87 -34.20 -4.82
N LYS A 261 -29.11 -35.12 -3.88
CA LYS A 261 -29.03 -34.83 -2.44
C LYS A 261 -27.63 -34.39 -2.03
N LEU A 262 -27.56 -33.29 -1.28
CA LEU A 262 -26.38 -32.74 -0.63
C LEU A 262 -26.51 -33.01 0.89
N GLY A 263 -25.56 -33.74 1.47
CA GLY A 263 -25.55 -33.98 2.91
C GLY A 263 -24.62 -35.13 3.35
N ILE A 264 -24.21 -35.07 4.62
CA ILE A 264 -23.50 -36.15 5.33
C ILE A 264 -24.51 -37.30 5.55
N PRO A 265 -24.17 -38.54 5.16
CA PRO A 265 -25.11 -39.65 5.25
C PRO A 265 -25.35 -40.03 6.71
N LYS A 266 -26.61 -40.11 7.13
CA LYS A 266 -26.96 -40.85 8.35
C LYS A 266 -26.69 -42.33 8.11
N ARG A 267 -25.61 -42.84 8.71
CA ARG A 267 -25.17 -44.25 8.80
C ARG A 267 -25.26 -45.06 7.49
N GLY A 268 -24.12 -45.20 6.81
CA GLY A 268 -23.82 -46.39 6.01
C GLY A 268 -23.84 -46.27 4.48
N LYS A 269 -23.98 -45.08 3.87
CA LYS A 269 -23.82 -44.92 2.41
C LYS A 269 -23.06 -43.65 2.05
N VAL A 270 -21.92 -43.78 1.37
CA VAL A 270 -21.05 -42.67 0.94
C VAL A 270 -21.78 -41.79 -0.09
N PRO A 271 -21.76 -40.45 0.02
CA PRO A 271 -22.32 -39.57 -1.01
C PRO A 271 -21.49 -39.65 -2.30
N VAL A 272 -22.17 -39.89 -3.42
CA VAL A 272 -21.54 -40.02 -4.75
C VAL A 272 -21.72 -38.70 -5.51
N GLY A 273 -20.85 -37.74 -5.26
CA GLY A 273 -20.82 -36.49 -6.02
C GLY A 273 -19.86 -35.46 -5.44
N ASN A 274 -18.68 -35.31 -6.06
CA ASN A 274 -17.76 -34.22 -5.78
C ASN A 274 -18.37 -32.93 -6.35
N CYS A 275 -18.93 -32.08 -5.49
CA CYS A 275 -19.45 -30.77 -5.85
C CYS A 275 -18.73 -29.72 -5.00
N GLU A 276 -17.97 -28.84 -5.63
CA GLU A 276 -17.26 -27.76 -4.96
C GLU A 276 -18.19 -26.56 -4.75
N ILE A 277 -18.19 -25.98 -3.56
CA ILE A 277 -19.03 -24.82 -3.23
C ILE A 277 -18.33 -23.57 -3.76
N VAL A 278 -18.93 -22.91 -4.76
CA VAL A 278 -18.40 -21.67 -5.34
C VAL A 278 -19.36 -20.52 -5.05
N TYR A 279 -18.85 -19.45 -4.45
CA TYR A 279 -19.59 -18.21 -4.18
C TYR A 279 -19.38 -17.22 -5.33
N LEU A 280 -20.46 -16.66 -5.89
CA LEU A 280 -20.37 -15.56 -6.85
C LEU A 280 -20.39 -14.22 -6.09
N LYS A 281 -19.36 -13.38 -6.30
CA LYS A 281 -19.40 -11.98 -5.87
C LYS A 281 -20.39 -11.22 -6.76
N GLN A 282 -21.39 -10.59 -6.15
CA GLN A 282 -22.31 -9.70 -6.86
C GLN A 282 -21.57 -8.43 -7.32
N SER A 283 -21.76 -8.05 -8.59
CA SER A 283 -21.46 -6.71 -9.06
C SER A 283 -22.61 -5.76 -8.69
N PRO A 284 -22.39 -4.45 -8.55
CA PRO A 284 -23.35 -3.54 -7.90
C PRO A 284 -24.62 -3.22 -8.72
N ASN A 285 -24.80 -3.79 -9.91
CA ASN A 285 -25.72 -3.24 -10.90
C ASN A 285 -26.83 -4.16 -11.40
N GLU A 286 -27.10 -5.29 -10.75
CA GLU A 286 -28.27 -6.11 -11.08
C GLU A 286 -29.07 -6.46 -9.83
N ALA A 287 -30.27 -5.89 -9.76
CA ALA A 287 -31.28 -6.28 -8.79
C ALA A 287 -31.87 -7.66 -9.16
N ALA A 288 -32.05 -8.48 -8.12
CA ALA A 288 -32.78 -9.75 -8.07
C ALA A 288 -32.07 -11.03 -8.56
N CYS A 289 -32.14 -12.05 -7.69
CA CYS A 289 -31.74 -13.46 -7.81
C CYS A 289 -30.24 -13.80 -7.65
N GLY A 290 -29.85 -14.12 -6.41
CA GLY A 290 -28.62 -14.87 -6.14
C GLY A 290 -28.72 -16.30 -6.66
N LEU A 291 -27.99 -16.60 -7.74
CA LEU A 291 -27.91 -17.93 -8.34
C LEU A 291 -26.64 -18.64 -7.86
N VAL A 292 -26.77 -19.79 -7.20
CA VAL A 292 -25.64 -20.66 -6.83
C VAL A 292 -25.40 -21.65 -7.96
N VAL A 293 -24.26 -21.55 -8.64
CA VAL A 293 -23.86 -22.50 -9.69
C VAL A 293 -22.60 -23.25 -9.26
N ILE A 294 -22.75 -24.52 -8.94
CA ILE A 294 -21.62 -25.44 -8.71
C ILE A 294 -21.05 -25.89 -10.07
N LYS A 295 -19.77 -25.60 -10.32
CA LYS A 295 -19.01 -26.10 -11.48
C LYS A 295 -18.27 -27.40 -11.11
N ARG A 296 -18.00 -28.22 -12.11
CA ARG A 296 -17.14 -29.42 -12.00
C ARG A 296 -15.69 -29.01 -12.07
#